data_AF-A0A372KIU5-F1
#
_entry.id   AF-A0A372KIU5-F1
#
_cell.length_a   1.000
_cell.length_b   1.000
_cell.length_c   1.000
_cell.angle_alpha   90.00
_cell.angle_beta   90.00
_cell.angle_gamma   90.00
#
_symmetry.space_group_name_H-M   'P 1'
#
loop_
_entity.id
_entity.type
_entity.pdbx_description
1 polymer ?
#
loop_
_entity_poly.entity_id
_entity_poly.type
_entity_poly.pdbx_seq_one_letter_code
_entity_poly.pdbx_strand_id
1 'polypeptide(L)'
;MNYVNTYGFDIETAKQIIQVKQGIDKKFPDMSQEEKDYLLLLLLGQTTTEYDNFLWHNTAGNFRDYFNNVSDVEDAYKELGLTDEETKKLVYNLRIQHEVTSGAYDDYEHLSSEQRKNFKKSAEEAYGITMTDTEFQEFWNEKYSSFRAKGNDEETSKGVPGPGNNADFTHQSMTMATHLKPDFALAHLLGGKDNAEDLAGWEGDTTTNAEKTPSIGNDDYKSDLDSVNIVERMKKNNQSYLEASNDYYHELESGKTNRADEFTNHQSLDEVKDTIFRSLVPQKVYQIAPDVWGTKDRTEEESMTYLKENYPESYNFIKSLEQSKGDLNE
;
A
#
# COMPACT_ATOMS: atom_id res chain seq x y z
N MET A 1 11.79 7.96 -10.49
CA MET A 1 10.45 7.52 -10.10
C MET A 1 9.47 8.63 -10.40
N ASN A 2 8.40 8.32 -11.12
CA ASN A 2 7.36 9.30 -11.46
C ASN A 2 6.28 9.36 -10.37
N TYR A 3 6.67 9.82 -9.17
CA TYR A 3 5.77 9.91 -8.01
C TYR A 3 4.51 10.76 -8.28
N VAL A 4 4.61 11.72 -9.20
CA VAL A 4 3.52 12.63 -9.57
C VAL A 4 2.41 11.88 -10.29
N ASN A 5 2.75 11.16 -11.37
CA ASN A 5 1.72 10.48 -12.16
C ASN A 5 1.22 9.19 -11.49
N THR A 6 2.06 8.52 -10.69
CA THR A 6 1.69 7.25 -10.08
C THR A 6 0.81 7.42 -8.83
N TYR A 7 1.11 8.41 -7.99
CA TYR A 7 0.46 8.56 -6.68
C TYR A 7 -0.27 9.90 -6.51
N GLY A 8 -0.16 10.81 -7.47
CA GLY A 8 -0.78 12.13 -7.39
C GLY A 8 -0.02 13.14 -6.51
N PHE A 9 1.22 12.85 -6.13
CA PHE A 9 2.05 13.82 -5.40
C PHE A 9 2.38 15.04 -6.25
N ASP A 10 2.52 16.20 -5.62
CA ASP A 10 3.08 17.36 -6.31
C ASP A 10 4.60 17.25 -6.49
N ILE A 11 5.17 18.12 -7.32
CA ILE A 11 6.61 18.14 -7.62
C ILE A 11 7.43 18.41 -6.34
N GLU A 12 6.91 19.17 -5.39
CA GLU A 12 7.60 19.50 -4.13
C GLU A 12 7.75 18.24 -3.27
N THR A 13 6.66 17.50 -3.06
CA THR A 13 6.62 16.24 -2.31
C THR A 13 7.52 15.19 -2.98
N ALA A 14 7.45 15.05 -4.31
CA ALA A 14 8.32 14.15 -5.05
C ALA A 14 9.82 14.48 -4.87
N LYS A 15 10.18 15.77 -4.84
CA LYS A 15 11.56 16.21 -4.57
C LYS A 15 12.00 15.92 -3.13
N GLN A 16 11.11 16.09 -2.16
CA GLN A 16 11.39 15.78 -0.74
C GLN A 16 11.69 14.28 -0.57
N ILE A 17 10.93 13.38 -1.21
CA ILE A 17 11.22 11.93 -1.22
C ILE A 17 12.61 11.65 -1.80
N ILE A 18 12.96 12.28 -2.93
CA ILE A 18 14.30 12.13 -3.53
C ILE A 18 15.41 12.69 -2.61
N GLN A 19 15.15 13.77 -1.89
CA GLN A 19 16.10 14.35 -0.94
C GLN A 19 16.33 13.42 0.27
N VAL A 20 15.29 12.76 0.78
CA VAL A 20 15.41 11.71 1.82
C VAL A 20 16.30 10.58 1.32
N LYS A 21 16.08 10.08 0.09
CA LYS A 21 16.97 9.06 -0.52
C LYS A 21 18.41 9.54 -0.59
N GLN A 22 18.66 10.74 -1.10
CA GLN A 22 20.01 11.30 -1.19
C GLN A 22 20.67 11.46 0.19
N GLY A 23 19.87 11.80 1.21
CA GLY A 23 20.27 11.80 2.61
C GLY A 23 20.74 10.42 3.08
N ILE A 24 19.99 9.37 2.75
CA ILE A 24 20.34 7.97 3.08
C ILE A 24 21.64 7.59 2.39
N ASP A 25 21.76 7.85 1.08
CA ASP A 25 22.95 7.56 0.28
C ASP A 25 24.22 8.20 0.90
N LYS A 26 24.08 9.44 1.41
CA LYS A 26 25.17 10.20 2.03
C LYS A 26 25.49 9.73 3.44
N LYS A 27 24.48 9.44 4.26
CA LYS A 27 24.63 9.08 5.67
C LYS A 27 25.14 7.66 5.85
N PHE A 28 24.74 6.74 4.97
CA PHE A 28 25.05 5.32 5.04
C PHE A 28 25.83 4.85 3.80
N PRO A 29 27.04 5.39 3.54
CA PRO A 29 27.77 5.09 2.31
C PRO A 29 28.10 3.59 2.17
N ASP A 30 28.32 2.91 3.29
CA ASP A 30 28.74 1.50 3.35
C ASP A 30 27.58 0.49 3.22
N MET A 31 26.32 0.94 3.30
CA MET A 31 25.17 0.06 3.01
C MET A 31 25.11 -0.28 1.53
N SER A 32 24.69 -1.50 1.23
CA SER A 32 24.31 -1.92 -0.12
C SER A 32 23.14 -1.09 -0.65
N GLN A 33 22.92 -1.12 -1.97
CA GLN A 33 21.79 -0.40 -2.56
C GLN A 33 20.44 -0.94 -2.07
N GLU A 34 20.31 -2.26 -1.90
CA GLU A 34 19.10 -2.90 -1.38
C GLU A 34 18.78 -2.46 0.06
N GLU A 35 19.78 -2.41 0.95
CA GLU A 35 19.60 -1.92 2.32
C GLU A 35 19.17 -0.44 2.37
N LYS A 36 19.70 0.39 1.45
CA LYS A 36 19.30 1.80 1.33
C LYS A 36 17.88 1.95 0.81
N ASP A 37 17.48 1.14 -0.16
CA ASP A 37 16.14 1.13 -0.72
C ASP A 37 15.12 0.62 0.32
N TYR A 38 15.46 -0.44 1.06
CA TYR A 38 14.70 -0.90 2.22
C TYR A 38 14.49 0.21 3.26
N LEU A 39 15.57 0.91 3.66
CA LEU A 39 15.48 1.97 4.67
C LEU A 39 14.63 3.15 4.17
N LEU A 40 14.73 3.50 2.89
CA LEU A 40 13.89 4.53 2.28
C LEU A 40 12.40 4.14 2.39
N LEU A 41 12.05 2.93 1.97
CA LEU A 41 10.69 2.43 1.99
C LEU A 41 10.14 2.34 3.42
N LEU A 42 10.97 1.87 4.37
CA LEU A 42 10.61 1.80 5.78
C LEU A 42 10.29 3.18 6.38
N LEU A 43 11.10 4.20 6.08
CA LEU A 43 10.86 5.58 6.54
C LEU A 43 9.58 6.16 5.96
N LEU A 44 9.38 5.99 4.64
CA LEU A 44 8.19 6.49 3.95
C LEU A 44 6.91 5.84 4.48
N GLY A 45 6.94 4.52 4.69
CA GLY A 45 5.82 3.77 5.25
C GLY A 45 5.52 4.12 6.71
N GLN A 46 6.53 4.14 7.59
CA GLN A 46 6.37 4.48 9.03
C GLN A 46 6.08 5.97 9.30
N THR A 47 5.70 6.72 8.26
CA THR A 47 5.17 8.09 8.40
C THR A 47 3.74 8.10 8.93
N THR A 48 2.95 7.06 8.63
CA THR A 48 1.60 6.90 9.18
C THR A 48 1.68 6.20 10.53
N THR A 49 0.78 6.55 11.45
CA THR A 49 0.69 5.88 12.75
C THR A 49 0.19 4.44 12.64
N GLU A 50 -0.45 4.10 11.53
CA GLU A 50 -0.85 2.73 11.22
C GLU A 50 0.37 1.80 11.06
N TYR A 51 1.47 2.32 10.53
CA TYR A 51 2.68 1.53 10.27
C TYR A 51 3.80 1.76 11.28
N ASP A 52 3.74 2.83 12.11
CA ASP A 52 4.67 3.06 13.23
C ASP A 52 4.14 2.46 14.55
N ASN A 53 4.00 1.14 14.61
CA ASN A 53 3.59 0.44 15.83
C ASN A 53 4.31 -0.90 16.03
N PHE A 54 4.13 -1.49 17.22
CA PHE A 54 4.81 -2.72 17.62
C PHE A 54 4.69 -3.87 16.61
N LEU A 55 3.51 -4.07 16.00
CA LEU A 55 3.33 -5.16 15.03
C LEU A 55 4.22 -4.93 13.81
N TRP A 56 4.11 -3.75 13.19
CA TRP A 56 4.89 -3.40 12.01
C TRP A 56 6.38 -3.24 12.28
N HIS A 57 6.78 -2.85 13.50
CA HIS A 57 8.19 -2.86 13.92
C HIS A 57 8.78 -4.26 13.90
N ASN A 58 7.97 -5.28 14.23
CA ASN A 58 8.40 -6.66 14.16
C ASN A 58 8.32 -7.24 12.74
N THR A 59 7.34 -6.81 11.93
CA THR A 59 7.15 -7.24 10.54
C THR A 59 8.18 -6.62 9.60
N ALA A 60 8.16 -5.29 9.44
CA ALA A 60 8.99 -4.54 8.50
C ALA A 60 10.29 -4.01 9.12
N GLY A 61 10.41 -3.98 10.45
CA GLY A 61 11.56 -3.39 11.16
C GLY A 61 11.23 -2.00 11.72
N ASN A 62 12.17 -1.38 12.44
CA ASN A 62 11.98 -0.06 13.01
C ASN A 62 13.06 0.90 12.49
N PHE A 63 12.65 2.00 11.85
CA PHE A 63 13.63 2.96 11.30
C PHE A 63 14.57 3.50 12.40
N ARG A 64 14.11 3.56 13.65
CA ARG A 64 14.90 4.08 14.79
C ARG A 64 16.19 3.30 15.03
N ASP A 65 16.28 2.05 14.59
CA ASP A 65 17.50 1.24 14.72
C ASP A 65 18.67 1.77 13.88
N TYR A 66 18.38 2.66 12.90
CA TYR A 66 19.37 3.23 11.98
C TYR A 66 19.86 4.62 12.37
N PHE A 67 19.20 5.27 13.33
CA PHE A 67 19.47 6.66 13.70
C PHE A 67 19.75 6.79 15.19
N ASN A 68 20.60 7.74 15.55
CA ASN A 68 20.93 7.99 16.96
C ASN A 68 20.02 9.08 17.52
N ASN A 69 19.22 8.75 18.53
CA ASN A 69 18.38 9.71 19.27
C ASN A 69 17.26 10.38 18.45
N VAL A 70 16.69 9.68 17.47
CA VAL A 70 15.44 10.11 16.82
C VAL A 70 14.24 9.62 17.62
N SER A 71 13.24 10.48 17.81
CA SER A 71 12.01 10.12 18.52
C SER A 71 10.89 9.67 17.58
N ASP A 72 10.79 10.34 16.44
CA ASP A 72 9.81 10.10 15.38
C ASP A 72 10.46 10.17 13.99
N VAL A 73 9.65 9.94 12.94
CA VAL A 73 10.13 9.96 11.56
C VAL A 73 10.56 11.37 11.12
N GLU A 74 9.99 12.43 11.71
CA GLU A 74 10.35 13.81 11.40
C GLU A 74 11.80 14.08 11.77
N ASP A 75 12.23 13.62 12.96
CA ASP A 75 13.64 13.66 13.39
C ASP A 75 14.57 12.94 12.40
N ALA A 76 14.17 11.76 11.91
CA ALA A 76 14.94 11.03 10.91
C ALA A 76 15.04 11.80 9.58
N TYR A 77 13.93 12.36 9.07
CA TYR A 77 13.94 13.17 7.85
C TYR A 77 14.82 14.42 7.95
N LYS A 78 14.81 15.09 9.10
CA LYS A 78 15.71 16.23 9.38
C LYS A 78 17.18 15.79 9.39
N GLU A 79 17.50 14.66 10.02
CA GLU A 79 18.86 14.10 9.98
C GLU A 79 19.33 13.73 8.57
N LEU A 80 18.40 13.35 7.70
CA LEU A 80 18.65 13.06 6.28
C LEU A 80 18.70 14.31 5.40
N GLY A 81 18.46 15.49 5.98
CA GLY A 81 18.72 16.78 5.34
C GLY A 81 17.48 17.51 4.84
N LEU A 82 16.26 17.10 5.23
CA LEU A 82 15.10 17.97 5.10
C LEU A 82 15.15 19.10 6.15
N THR A 83 14.61 20.25 5.79
CA THR A 83 14.29 21.32 6.75
C THR A 83 13.05 20.97 7.57
N ASP A 84 12.81 21.70 8.66
CA ASP A 84 11.58 21.54 9.46
C ASP A 84 10.30 21.74 8.62
N GLU A 85 10.31 22.69 7.69
CA GLU A 85 9.17 22.97 6.80
C GLU A 85 8.96 21.82 5.79
N GLU A 86 10.03 21.38 5.12
CA GLU A 86 9.96 20.26 4.17
C GLU A 86 9.49 18.97 4.85
N THR A 87 9.97 18.72 6.08
CA THR A 87 9.61 17.54 6.87
C THR A 87 8.11 17.51 7.15
N LYS A 88 7.55 18.61 7.64
CA LYS A 88 6.12 18.70 7.95
C LYS A 88 5.25 18.55 6.71
N LYS A 89 5.64 19.17 5.60
CA LYS A 89 4.93 19.02 4.32
C LYS A 89 4.99 17.59 3.80
N LEU A 90 6.15 16.93 3.86
CA LEU A 90 6.29 15.54 3.43
C LEU A 90 5.38 14.63 4.27
N VAL A 91 5.48 14.73 5.60
CA VAL A 91 4.65 13.92 6.52
C VAL A 91 3.16 14.14 6.30
N TYR A 92 2.75 15.39 6.12
CA TYR A 92 1.36 15.72 5.81
C TYR A 92 0.91 15.07 4.50
N ASN A 93 1.66 15.25 3.41
CA ASN A 93 1.25 14.74 2.10
C ASN A 93 1.23 13.20 2.04
N LEU A 94 2.18 12.51 2.66
CA LEU A 94 2.18 11.04 2.75
C LEU A 94 0.95 10.53 3.50
N ARG A 95 0.60 11.16 4.62
CA ARG A 95 -0.59 10.79 5.41
C ARG A 95 -1.89 11.07 4.67
N ILE A 96 -2.04 12.26 4.07
CA ILE A 96 -3.27 12.58 3.33
C ILE A 96 -3.42 11.71 2.09
N GLN A 97 -2.33 11.33 1.42
CA GLN A 97 -2.41 10.43 0.27
C GLN A 97 -2.99 9.06 0.69
N HIS A 98 -2.43 8.43 1.72
CA HIS A 98 -2.95 7.19 2.34
C HIS A 98 -4.44 7.28 2.72
N GLU A 99 -4.80 8.31 3.48
CA GLU A 99 -6.17 8.48 4.00
C GLU A 99 -7.20 8.79 2.90
N VAL A 100 -6.80 9.43 1.81
CA VAL A 100 -7.67 9.72 0.66
C VAL A 100 -7.80 8.51 -0.25
N THR A 101 -6.70 7.78 -0.51
CA THR A 101 -6.73 6.60 -1.39
C THR A 101 -7.53 5.46 -0.80
N SER A 102 -7.46 5.24 0.52
CA SER A 102 -8.28 4.23 1.22
C SER A 102 -9.78 4.50 1.17
N GLY A 103 -10.19 5.71 0.74
CA GLY A 103 -11.58 6.13 0.76
C GLY A 103 -12.12 6.40 2.16
N ALA A 104 -11.25 6.51 3.17
CA ALA A 104 -11.65 6.94 4.51
C ALA A 104 -12.25 8.36 4.51
N TYR A 105 -11.83 9.19 3.55
CA TYR A 105 -12.32 10.56 3.41
C TYR A 105 -12.64 10.92 1.95
N ASP A 106 -13.65 11.78 1.80
CA ASP A 106 -14.13 12.27 0.51
C ASP A 106 -13.67 13.71 0.21
N ASP A 107 -14.13 14.25 -0.92
CA ASP A 107 -14.02 15.66 -1.25
C ASP A 107 -14.58 16.57 -0.13
N TYR A 108 -14.26 17.86 -0.23
CA TYR A 108 -14.61 18.82 0.81
C TYR A 108 -16.11 18.86 1.12
N GLU A 109 -16.98 18.69 0.11
CA GLU A 109 -18.43 18.80 0.27
C GLU A 109 -19.01 17.71 1.16
N HIS A 110 -18.39 16.53 1.16
CA HIS A 110 -18.81 15.36 1.93
C HIS A 110 -18.10 15.23 3.27
N LEU A 111 -17.03 15.98 3.52
CA LEU A 111 -16.44 16.09 4.86
C LEU A 111 -17.41 16.72 5.86
N SER A 112 -17.48 16.14 7.06
CA SER A 112 -18.13 16.76 8.22
C SER A 112 -17.42 18.05 8.64
N SER A 113 -18.14 18.93 9.34
CA SER A 113 -17.57 20.18 9.86
C SER A 113 -16.36 19.96 10.78
N GLU A 114 -16.33 18.84 11.51
CA GLU A 114 -15.20 18.50 12.38
C GLU A 114 -13.97 18.04 11.57
N GLN A 115 -14.17 17.16 10.58
CA GLN A 115 -13.11 16.75 9.65
C GLN A 115 -12.52 17.96 8.94
N ARG A 116 -13.35 18.84 8.37
CA ARG A 116 -12.89 20.08 7.71
C ARG A 116 -12.00 20.92 8.63
N LYS A 117 -12.43 21.13 9.88
CA LYS A 117 -11.66 21.90 10.86
C LYS A 117 -10.32 21.24 11.19
N ASN A 118 -10.30 19.91 11.39
CA ASN A 118 -9.10 19.16 11.76
C ASN A 118 -8.09 19.11 10.61
N PHE A 119 -8.55 18.81 9.38
CA PHE A 119 -7.69 18.79 8.20
C PHE A 119 -7.16 20.18 7.86
N LYS A 120 -8.00 21.22 7.96
CA LYS A 120 -7.56 22.61 7.76
C LYS A 120 -6.45 22.98 8.73
N LYS A 121 -6.67 22.73 10.03
CA LYS A 121 -5.66 23.01 11.05
C LYS A 121 -4.35 22.26 10.77
N SER A 122 -4.44 20.98 10.41
CA SER A 122 -3.25 20.16 10.10
C SER A 122 -2.50 20.68 8.86
N ALA A 123 -3.23 21.11 7.83
CA ALA A 123 -2.65 21.72 6.64
C ALA A 123 -1.98 23.07 6.95
N GLU A 124 -2.65 23.94 7.71
CA GLU A 124 -2.08 25.23 8.15
C GLU A 124 -0.79 25.04 8.96
N GLU A 125 -0.76 24.06 9.86
CA GLU A 125 0.42 23.71 10.66
C GLU A 125 1.56 23.15 9.80
N ALA A 126 1.24 22.31 8.80
CA ALA A 126 2.23 21.69 7.94
C ALA A 126 2.85 22.68 6.94
N TYR A 127 2.03 23.57 6.37
CA TYR A 127 2.46 24.53 5.36
C TYR A 127 2.88 25.88 5.94
N GLY A 128 2.69 26.10 7.25
CA GLY A 128 3.05 27.36 7.92
C GLY A 128 2.24 28.57 7.44
N ILE A 129 0.99 28.34 7.02
CA ILE A 129 0.07 29.36 6.49
C ILE A 129 -1.23 29.40 7.30
N THR A 130 -2.05 30.42 7.05
CA THR A 130 -3.44 30.46 7.51
C THR A 130 -4.33 30.58 6.29
N MET A 131 -5.39 29.78 6.25
CA MET A 131 -6.35 29.71 5.15
C MET A 131 -7.72 30.19 5.62
N THR A 132 -8.45 30.85 4.75
CA THR A 132 -9.91 30.97 4.84
C THR A 132 -10.56 29.61 4.56
N ASP A 133 -11.84 29.45 4.87
CA ASP A 133 -12.55 28.19 4.58
C ASP A 133 -12.62 27.92 3.07
N THR A 134 -12.70 28.98 2.25
CA THR A 134 -12.66 28.87 0.79
C THR A 134 -11.29 28.43 0.28
N GLU A 135 -10.20 29.02 0.77
CA GLU A 135 -8.84 28.61 0.39
C GLU A 135 -8.57 27.15 0.80
N PHE A 136 -9.03 26.74 1.98
CA PHE A 136 -8.89 25.35 2.41
C PHE A 136 -9.73 24.39 1.57
N GLN A 137 -10.95 24.78 1.16
CA GLN A 137 -11.76 23.97 0.25
C GLN A 137 -11.05 23.72 -1.09
N GLU A 138 -10.46 24.77 -1.68
CA GLU A 138 -9.67 24.65 -2.92
C GLU A 138 -8.46 23.73 -2.72
N PHE A 139 -7.70 23.97 -1.65
CA PHE A 139 -6.54 23.16 -1.27
C PHE A 139 -6.88 21.67 -1.09
N TRP A 140 -7.93 21.37 -0.32
CA TRP A 140 -8.36 19.99 -0.06
C TRP A 140 -8.82 19.30 -1.35
N ASN A 141 -9.64 19.97 -2.15
CA ASN A 141 -10.17 19.39 -3.38
C ASN A 141 -9.07 19.15 -4.42
N GLU A 142 -8.03 19.98 -4.46
CA GLU A 142 -6.86 19.74 -5.31
C GLU A 142 -6.12 18.46 -4.87
N LYS A 143 -5.81 18.34 -3.56
CA LYS A 143 -5.16 17.14 -3.01
C LYS A 143 -6.01 15.88 -3.23
N TYR A 144 -7.29 15.93 -2.89
CA TYR A 144 -8.24 14.83 -3.07
C TYR A 144 -8.29 14.37 -4.53
N SER A 145 -8.47 15.32 -5.47
CA SER A 145 -8.56 15.00 -6.89
C SER A 145 -7.26 14.39 -7.44
N SER A 146 -6.11 14.85 -6.94
CA SER A 146 -4.80 14.34 -7.36
C SER A 146 -4.53 12.94 -6.82
N PHE A 147 -4.82 12.69 -5.54
CA PHE A 147 -4.56 11.39 -4.89
C PHE A 147 -5.53 10.30 -5.31
N ARG A 148 -6.82 10.63 -5.55
CA ARG A 148 -7.75 9.65 -6.12
C ARG A 148 -7.44 9.36 -7.59
N ALA A 149 -7.22 10.41 -8.41
CA ALA A 149 -7.02 10.35 -9.87
C ALA A 149 -7.96 9.39 -10.65
N LYS A 150 -8.78 9.98 -11.51
CA LYS A 150 -9.90 9.35 -12.23
C LYS A 150 -9.47 8.11 -13.04
N GLY A 151 -10.16 7.00 -12.83
CA GLY A 151 -10.13 5.87 -13.76
C GLY A 151 -10.57 6.30 -15.17
N ASN A 152 -10.09 5.60 -16.19
CA ASN A 152 -10.22 5.96 -17.61
C ASN A 152 -11.61 5.72 -18.22
N ASP A 153 -12.67 5.61 -17.41
CA ASP A 153 -13.99 5.23 -17.90
C ASP A 153 -14.85 6.44 -18.29
N GLU A 154 -15.53 6.32 -19.44
CA GLU A 154 -16.44 7.32 -20.03
C GLU A 154 -17.56 7.79 -19.06
N GLU A 155 -17.87 7.06 -17.99
CA GLU A 155 -18.86 7.46 -16.97
C GLU A 155 -18.42 8.67 -16.12
N THR A 156 -17.12 8.97 -16.07
CA THR A 156 -16.57 10.14 -15.36
C THR A 156 -16.98 11.48 -15.96
N SER A 157 -17.57 11.49 -17.16
CA SER A 157 -18.13 12.69 -17.82
C SER A 157 -19.44 13.20 -17.19
N LYS A 158 -19.98 12.53 -16.16
CA LYS A 158 -21.22 12.91 -15.46
C LYS A 158 -21.02 13.49 -14.05
N GLY A 159 -19.78 13.82 -13.67
CA GLY A 159 -19.51 14.46 -12.37
C GLY A 159 -19.65 13.52 -11.16
N VAL A 160 -19.61 12.22 -11.39
CA VAL A 160 -19.43 11.19 -10.35
C VAL A 160 -17.97 10.73 -10.47
N PRO A 161 -17.14 10.80 -9.42
CA PRO A 161 -15.82 10.17 -9.43
C PRO A 161 -15.99 8.69 -9.78
N GLY A 162 -15.32 8.22 -10.84
CA GLY A 162 -15.22 6.78 -11.10
C GLY A 162 -14.34 6.10 -10.05
N PRO A 163 -14.18 4.76 -10.10
CA PRO A 163 -13.46 3.97 -9.10
C PRO A 163 -11.92 4.13 -9.14
N GLY A 164 -11.43 5.23 -9.72
CA GLY A 164 -10.00 5.55 -9.74
C GLY A 164 -9.52 5.93 -8.35
N ASN A 165 -8.73 5.04 -7.76
CA ASN A 165 -7.77 5.34 -6.71
C ASN A 165 -6.37 5.09 -7.25
N ASN A 166 -5.43 5.98 -6.97
CA ASN A 166 -4.02 5.63 -7.06
C ASN A 166 -3.70 4.55 -6.01
N ALA A 167 -2.58 3.85 -6.22
CA ALA A 167 -2.06 2.96 -5.17
C ALA A 167 -1.82 3.74 -3.88
N ASP A 168 -2.10 3.14 -2.73
CA ASP A 168 -1.68 3.67 -1.44
C ASP A 168 -0.16 3.60 -1.31
N PHE A 169 0.49 4.76 -1.30
CA PHE A 169 1.95 4.82 -1.36
C PHE A 169 2.60 4.32 -0.07
N THR A 170 1.99 4.59 1.09
CA THR A 170 2.59 4.22 2.38
C THR A 170 2.36 2.75 2.69
N HIS A 171 1.20 2.20 2.32
CA HIS A 171 0.93 0.76 2.32
C HIS A 171 1.97 0.07 1.44
N GLN A 172 2.05 0.46 0.16
CA GLN A 172 3.01 -0.14 -0.79
C GLN A 172 4.45 -0.06 -0.27
N SER A 173 4.83 1.07 0.33
CA SER A 173 6.17 1.23 0.91
C SER A 173 6.43 0.23 2.04
N MET A 174 5.46 -0.01 2.93
CA MET A 174 5.61 -0.97 4.02
C MET A 174 5.63 -2.42 3.53
N THR A 175 4.80 -2.76 2.56
CA THR A 175 4.78 -4.09 1.94
C THR A 175 6.13 -4.38 1.30
N MET A 176 6.63 -3.47 0.46
CA MET A 176 7.96 -3.62 -0.15
C MET A 176 9.11 -3.61 0.89
N ALA A 177 9.04 -2.78 1.93
CA ALA A 177 10.02 -2.80 3.00
C ALA A 177 10.05 -4.16 3.71
N THR A 178 8.89 -4.80 3.90
CA THR A 178 8.82 -6.15 4.48
C THR A 178 9.49 -7.18 3.57
N HIS A 179 9.28 -7.11 2.27
CA HIS A 179 9.91 -8.01 1.28
C HIS A 179 11.43 -7.84 1.19
N LEU A 180 11.91 -6.61 1.32
CA LEU A 180 13.35 -6.30 1.26
C LEU A 180 14.04 -6.44 2.62
N LYS A 181 13.28 -6.71 3.69
CA LYS A 181 13.83 -6.76 5.03
C LYS A 181 14.88 -7.86 5.16
N PRO A 182 16.05 -7.55 5.74
CA PRO A 182 17.03 -8.58 6.10
C PRO A 182 16.44 -9.54 7.12
N ASP A 183 16.55 -10.85 6.85
CA ASP A 183 15.92 -11.94 7.62
C ASP A 183 16.04 -11.77 9.13
N PHE A 184 14.89 -11.74 9.82
CA PHE A 184 14.83 -11.67 11.28
C PHE A 184 13.92 -12.76 11.86
N ALA A 185 14.18 -13.13 13.10
CA ALA A 185 13.66 -14.31 13.79
C ALA A 185 12.12 -14.38 13.96
N LEU A 186 11.36 -13.31 13.75
CA LEU A 186 9.89 -13.33 13.91
C LEU A 186 9.13 -13.75 12.64
N ALA A 187 9.73 -13.62 11.45
CA ALA A 187 9.20 -14.24 10.23
C ALA A 187 9.01 -15.76 10.43
N HIS A 188 9.92 -16.39 11.19
CA HIS A 188 9.79 -17.79 11.60
C HIS A 188 8.56 -18.06 12.51
N LEU A 189 8.10 -17.09 13.29
CA LEU A 189 6.88 -17.20 14.12
C LEU A 189 5.60 -17.04 13.29
N LEU A 190 5.66 -16.33 12.17
CA LEU A 190 4.58 -16.19 11.17
C LEU A 190 4.59 -17.32 10.12
N GLY A 191 5.41 -18.36 10.33
CA GLY A 191 5.48 -19.54 9.47
C GLY A 191 6.51 -19.48 8.34
N GLY A 192 7.31 -18.41 8.23
CA GLY A 192 8.36 -18.25 7.22
C GLY A 192 8.55 -16.80 6.79
N LYS A 193 9.64 -16.50 6.06
CA LYS A 193 9.86 -15.18 5.44
C LYS A 193 8.78 -14.88 4.41
N ASP A 194 8.60 -15.79 3.47
CA ASP A 194 7.63 -15.68 2.37
C ASP A 194 6.20 -15.45 2.91
N ASN A 195 5.83 -16.13 3.99
CA ASN A 195 4.55 -15.88 4.66
C ASN A 195 4.43 -14.46 5.23
N ALA A 196 5.49 -13.85 5.76
CA ALA A 196 5.44 -12.48 6.25
C ALA A 196 5.39 -11.45 5.12
N GLU A 197 5.96 -11.77 3.95
CA GLU A 197 5.95 -10.96 2.74
C GLU A 197 4.54 -10.87 2.15
N ASP A 198 3.88 -12.01 1.94
CA ASP A 198 2.50 -12.08 1.45
C ASP A 198 1.51 -11.49 2.47
N LEU A 199 1.69 -11.81 3.77
CA LEU A 199 0.82 -11.33 4.85
C LEU A 199 0.90 -9.82 5.07
N ALA A 200 2.00 -9.17 4.70
CA ALA A 200 2.13 -7.72 4.76
C ALA A 200 1.44 -6.99 3.60
N GLY A 201 1.01 -7.70 2.56
CA GLY A 201 0.22 -7.17 1.45
C GLY A 201 -1.01 -8.03 1.19
N TRP A 202 -1.12 -8.57 -0.03
CA TRP A 202 -2.36 -9.19 -0.53
C TRP A 202 -2.94 -10.29 0.37
N GLU A 203 -2.13 -11.11 1.04
CA GLU A 203 -2.66 -12.15 1.93
C GLU A 203 -3.26 -11.52 3.20
N GLY A 204 -2.64 -10.47 3.75
CA GLY A 204 -3.16 -9.73 4.89
C GLY A 204 -4.49 -9.06 4.61
N ASP A 205 -4.62 -8.48 3.41
CA ASP A 205 -5.80 -7.70 3.02
C ASP A 205 -6.95 -8.57 2.48
N THR A 206 -6.65 -9.77 1.95
CA THR A 206 -7.66 -10.67 1.39
C THR A 206 -8.06 -11.81 2.32
N THR A 207 -7.42 -11.96 3.49
CA THR A 207 -7.64 -13.09 4.41
C THR A 207 -7.80 -12.64 5.87
N THR A 208 -8.06 -13.60 6.77
CA THR A 208 -8.04 -13.34 8.23
C THR A 208 -6.71 -13.71 8.88
N ASN A 209 -5.69 -14.06 8.09
CA ASN A 209 -4.43 -14.58 8.61
C ASN A 209 -3.64 -13.50 9.39
N ALA A 210 -3.90 -12.22 9.12
CA ALA A 210 -3.34 -11.09 9.87
C ALA A 210 -4.12 -10.77 11.16
N GLU A 211 -5.05 -11.64 11.58
CA GLU A 211 -5.99 -11.45 12.69
C GLU A 211 -6.88 -10.20 12.54
N LYS A 212 -7.07 -9.74 11.29
CA LYS A 212 -7.97 -8.66 10.90
C LYS A 212 -9.06 -9.17 9.96
N THR A 213 -10.15 -8.42 9.85
CA THR A 213 -11.14 -8.65 8.80
C THR A 213 -10.50 -8.28 7.45
N PRO A 214 -10.66 -9.10 6.39
CA PRO A 214 -10.22 -8.74 5.05
C PRO A 214 -10.78 -7.37 4.65
N SER A 215 -9.93 -6.56 4.04
CA SER A 215 -10.24 -5.24 3.52
C SER A 215 -9.30 -4.97 2.36
N ILE A 216 -9.79 -5.02 1.12
CA ILE A 216 -8.96 -4.72 -0.05
C ILE A 216 -9.69 -3.75 -0.99
N GLY A 217 -9.29 -2.48 -0.93
CA GLY A 217 -9.71 -1.44 -1.85
C GLY A 217 -8.96 -1.49 -3.19
N ASN A 218 -9.33 -0.66 -4.16
CA ASN A 218 -8.58 -0.55 -5.41
C ASN A 218 -7.18 0.05 -5.20
N ASP A 219 -7.01 0.88 -4.17
CA ASP A 219 -5.72 1.42 -3.74
C ASP A 219 -4.80 0.32 -3.19
N ASP A 220 -5.29 -0.50 -2.25
CA ASP A 220 -4.54 -1.64 -1.70
C ASP A 220 -4.30 -2.71 -2.77
N TYR A 221 -5.29 -3.03 -3.61
CA TYR A 221 -5.10 -3.93 -4.77
C TYR A 221 -3.93 -3.52 -5.65
N LYS A 222 -3.79 -2.22 -5.94
CA LYS A 222 -2.67 -1.71 -6.72
C LYS A 222 -1.38 -1.77 -5.91
N SER A 223 -1.39 -1.35 -4.66
CA SER A 223 -0.23 -1.37 -3.77
C SER A 223 0.35 -2.77 -3.62
N ASP A 224 -0.49 -3.76 -3.37
CA ASP A 224 -0.10 -5.14 -3.15
C ASP A 224 0.54 -5.77 -4.38
N LEU A 225 -0.14 -5.71 -5.52
CA LEU A 225 0.34 -6.29 -6.76
C LEU A 225 1.60 -5.56 -7.25
N ASP A 226 1.61 -4.23 -7.17
CA ASP A 226 2.77 -3.43 -7.57
C ASP A 226 3.97 -3.68 -6.67
N SER A 227 3.76 -3.91 -5.37
CA SER A 227 4.84 -4.27 -4.43
C SER A 227 5.56 -5.53 -4.87
N VAL A 228 4.81 -6.61 -5.13
CA VAL A 228 5.37 -7.88 -5.59
C VAL A 228 6.10 -7.71 -6.93
N ASN A 229 5.44 -7.08 -7.91
CA ASN A 229 6.02 -6.87 -9.24
C ASN A 229 7.33 -6.08 -9.19
N ILE A 230 7.36 -4.97 -8.43
CA ILE A 230 8.54 -4.11 -8.36
C ILE A 230 9.67 -4.81 -7.60
N VAL A 231 9.39 -5.46 -6.46
CA VAL A 231 10.42 -6.19 -5.71
C VAL A 231 10.99 -7.34 -6.52
N GLU A 232 10.16 -8.09 -7.24
CA GLU A 232 10.63 -9.19 -8.10
C GLU A 232 11.48 -8.66 -9.26
N ARG A 233 11.16 -7.50 -9.83
CA ARG A 233 12.05 -6.82 -10.79
C ARG A 233 13.39 -6.41 -10.14
N MET A 234 13.38 -5.84 -8.93
CA MET A 234 14.59 -5.49 -8.19
C MET A 234 15.50 -6.72 -8.03
N LYS A 235 14.94 -7.82 -7.50
CA LYS A 235 15.64 -9.09 -7.27
C LYS A 235 16.18 -9.70 -8.58
N LYS A 236 15.34 -9.80 -9.62
CA LYS A 236 15.66 -10.48 -10.89
C LYS A 236 16.65 -9.71 -11.75
N ASN A 237 16.53 -8.39 -11.79
CA ASN A 237 17.32 -7.54 -12.67
C ASN A 237 18.47 -6.81 -11.94
N ASN A 238 18.62 -7.02 -10.62
CA ASN A 238 19.57 -6.30 -9.76
C ASN A 238 19.45 -4.78 -9.93
N GLN A 239 18.20 -4.30 -9.87
CA GLN A 239 17.82 -2.90 -10.01
C GLN A 239 17.59 -2.27 -8.64
N SER A 240 17.92 -0.99 -8.50
CA SER A 240 17.43 -0.21 -7.35
C SER A 240 15.92 -0.05 -7.40
N TYR A 241 15.32 0.26 -6.26
CA TYR A 241 13.89 0.56 -6.14
C TYR A 241 13.42 1.61 -7.15
N LEU A 242 14.18 2.71 -7.30
CA LEU A 242 13.80 3.77 -8.24
C LEU A 242 13.87 3.31 -9.70
N GLU A 243 14.83 2.45 -10.06
CA GLU A 243 14.96 1.91 -11.42
C GLU A 243 13.80 0.94 -11.71
N ALA A 244 13.60 -0.06 -10.85
CA ALA A 244 12.55 -1.07 -11.00
C ALA A 244 11.15 -0.42 -11.05
N SER A 245 10.88 0.53 -10.16
CA SER A 245 9.60 1.25 -10.13
C SER A 245 9.38 2.09 -11.39
N ASN A 246 10.41 2.79 -11.87
CA ASN A 246 10.29 3.56 -13.11
C ASN A 246 9.99 2.66 -14.31
N ASP A 247 10.74 1.57 -14.44
CA ASP A 247 10.58 0.64 -15.55
C ASP A 247 9.19 0.00 -15.50
N TYR A 248 8.74 -0.44 -14.32
CA TYR A 248 7.41 -1.00 -14.11
C TYR A 248 6.30 -0.04 -14.51
N TYR A 249 6.26 1.16 -13.92
CA TYR A 249 5.17 2.11 -14.19
C TYR A 249 5.20 2.64 -15.64
N HIS A 250 6.37 2.80 -16.25
CA HIS A 250 6.48 3.15 -17.68
C HIS A 250 5.95 2.03 -18.58
N GLU A 251 6.25 0.76 -18.27
CA GLU A 251 5.70 -0.37 -19.02
C GLU A 251 4.20 -0.55 -18.80
N LEU A 252 3.70 -0.25 -17.61
CA LEU A 252 2.28 -0.28 -17.29
C LEU A 252 1.53 0.81 -18.06
N GLU A 253 2.04 2.05 -18.05
CA GLU A 253 1.46 3.19 -18.79
C GLU A 253 1.46 2.96 -20.30
N SER A 254 2.52 2.34 -20.84
CA SER A 254 2.60 2.01 -22.27
C SER A 254 1.81 0.76 -22.68
N GLY A 255 1.21 0.04 -21.72
CA GLY A 255 0.51 -1.23 -21.96
C GLY A 255 1.42 -2.38 -22.37
N LYS A 256 2.73 -2.26 -22.14
CA LYS A 256 3.72 -3.31 -22.38
C LYS A 256 3.65 -4.40 -21.30
N THR A 257 3.20 -4.04 -20.10
CA THR A 257 2.84 -5.00 -19.04
C THR A 257 1.42 -4.73 -18.54
N ASN A 258 0.87 -5.70 -17.81
CA ASN A 258 -0.38 -5.58 -17.08
C ASN A 258 -0.12 -5.99 -15.63
N ARG A 259 -0.67 -5.21 -14.68
CA ARG A 259 -0.46 -5.40 -13.24
C ARG A 259 -0.80 -6.81 -12.74
N ALA A 260 -1.97 -7.33 -13.09
CA ALA A 260 -2.43 -8.65 -12.66
C ALA A 260 -1.69 -9.78 -13.38
N ASP A 261 -1.42 -9.62 -14.68
CA ASP A 261 -0.65 -10.63 -15.43
C ASP A 261 0.78 -10.73 -14.90
N GLU A 262 1.42 -9.60 -14.59
CA GLU A 262 2.76 -9.61 -14.02
C GLU A 262 2.76 -10.22 -12.62
N PHE A 263 1.80 -9.86 -11.77
CA PHE A 263 1.67 -10.44 -10.43
C PHE A 263 1.50 -11.95 -10.51
N THR A 264 0.61 -12.45 -11.39
CA THR A 264 0.37 -13.89 -11.53
C THR A 264 1.52 -14.66 -12.18
N ASN A 265 2.51 -13.98 -12.77
CA ASN A 265 3.78 -14.59 -13.17
C ASN A 265 4.76 -14.79 -12.00
N HIS A 266 4.55 -14.07 -10.90
CA HIS A 266 5.36 -14.15 -9.68
C HIS A 266 4.68 -14.97 -8.58
N GLN A 267 3.36 -14.83 -8.45
CA GLN A 267 2.51 -15.50 -7.48
C GLN A 267 1.47 -16.38 -8.18
N SER A 268 1.46 -17.69 -7.90
CA SER A 268 0.51 -18.60 -8.55
C SER A 268 -0.93 -18.26 -8.18
N LEU A 269 -1.79 -18.08 -9.19
CA LEU A 269 -3.23 -17.85 -8.97
C LEU A 269 -3.89 -19.00 -8.19
N ASP A 270 -3.44 -20.24 -8.39
CA ASP A 270 -3.96 -21.39 -7.64
C ASP A 270 -3.55 -21.31 -6.17
N GLU A 271 -2.31 -20.87 -5.87
CA GLU A 271 -1.84 -20.69 -4.48
C GLU A 271 -2.57 -19.53 -3.79
N VAL A 272 -2.81 -18.44 -4.51
CA VAL A 272 -3.64 -17.31 -4.04
C VAL A 272 -5.03 -17.79 -3.66
N LYS A 273 -5.71 -18.52 -4.55
CA LYS A 273 -7.04 -19.08 -4.31
C LYS A 273 -7.03 -20.01 -3.10
N ASP A 274 -6.09 -20.94 -3.05
CA ASP A 274 -5.99 -21.92 -1.97
C ASP A 274 -5.72 -21.25 -0.61
N THR A 275 -4.91 -20.20 -0.56
CA THR A 275 -4.67 -19.41 0.66
C THR A 275 -5.94 -18.70 1.12
N ILE A 276 -6.64 -18.00 0.23
CA ILE A 276 -7.90 -17.30 0.56
C ILE A 276 -8.98 -18.31 0.99
N PHE A 277 -9.14 -19.42 0.26
CA PHE A 277 -10.14 -20.44 0.59
C PHE A 277 -9.87 -21.09 1.94
N ARG A 278 -8.61 -21.44 2.25
CA ARG A 278 -8.26 -22.03 3.55
C ARG A 278 -8.49 -21.07 4.71
N SER A 279 -8.28 -19.77 4.50
CA SER A 279 -8.50 -18.77 5.55
C SER A 279 -9.98 -18.48 5.80
N LEU A 280 -10.76 -18.30 4.73
CA LEU A 280 -12.10 -17.73 4.84
C LEU A 280 -13.24 -18.73 4.69
N VAL A 281 -13.04 -19.83 3.95
CA VAL A 281 -14.14 -20.71 3.54
C VAL A 281 -14.27 -21.88 4.50
N PRO A 282 -15.40 -22.02 5.22
CA PRO A 282 -15.59 -23.11 6.16
C PRO A 282 -15.70 -24.46 5.43
N GLN A 283 -14.96 -25.45 5.93
CA GLN A 283 -15.02 -26.82 5.40
C GLN A 283 -16.44 -27.41 5.47
N LYS A 284 -16.75 -28.32 4.55
CA LYS A 284 -18.00 -29.08 4.57
C LYS A 284 -17.90 -30.22 5.58
N VAL A 285 -18.85 -30.26 6.50
CA VAL A 285 -19.06 -31.40 7.40
C VAL A 285 -19.94 -32.44 6.71
N TYR A 286 -19.54 -33.70 6.73
CA TYR A 286 -20.32 -34.80 6.19
C TYR A 286 -20.24 -36.03 7.10
N GLN A 287 -21.29 -36.85 7.07
CA GLN A 287 -21.34 -38.07 7.87
C GLN A 287 -20.64 -39.21 7.15
N ILE A 288 -19.68 -39.85 7.81
CA ILE A 288 -18.96 -41.04 7.29
C ILE A 288 -19.66 -42.32 7.75
N ALA A 289 -20.10 -42.36 9.01
CA ALA A 289 -20.82 -43.47 9.64
C ALA A 289 -21.74 -42.94 10.76
N PRO A 290 -22.61 -43.76 11.37
CA PRO A 290 -23.35 -43.36 12.57
C PRO A 290 -22.38 -42.78 13.62
N ASP A 291 -22.67 -41.56 14.07
CA ASP A 291 -21.85 -40.78 15.02
C ASP A 291 -20.40 -40.48 14.60
N VAL A 292 -20.03 -40.68 13.33
CA VAL A 292 -18.71 -40.32 12.78
C VAL A 292 -18.85 -39.27 11.67
N TRP A 293 -18.22 -38.13 11.87
CA TRP A 293 -18.25 -36.98 10.96
C TRP A 293 -16.85 -36.70 10.42
N GLY A 294 -16.77 -36.37 9.14
CA GLY A 294 -15.56 -35.89 8.50
C GLY A 294 -15.74 -34.45 8.02
N THR A 295 -14.61 -33.79 7.73
CA THR A 295 -14.58 -32.54 7.00
C THR A 295 -13.90 -32.74 5.65
N LYS A 296 -14.29 -31.94 4.67
CA LYS A 296 -13.59 -31.82 3.39
C LYS A 296 -13.67 -30.39 2.89
N ASP A 297 -12.71 -30.02 2.07
CA ASP A 297 -12.73 -28.73 1.41
C ASP A 297 -13.90 -28.63 0.43
N ARG A 298 -14.36 -27.40 0.22
CA ARG A 298 -15.36 -27.08 -0.79
C ARG A 298 -14.73 -27.12 -2.17
N THR A 299 -15.52 -27.35 -3.21
CA THR A 299 -15.02 -27.13 -4.58
C THR A 299 -14.72 -25.64 -4.80
N GLU A 300 -13.95 -25.31 -5.82
CA GLU A 300 -13.68 -23.91 -6.17
C GLU A 300 -14.98 -23.12 -6.41
N GLU A 301 -15.94 -23.69 -7.15
CA GLU A 301 -17.25 -23.06 -7.40
C GLU A 301 -18.01 -22.77 -6.10
N GLU A 302 -18.00 -23.70 -5.15
CA GLU A 302 -18.65 -23.55 -3.85
C GLU A 302 -17.93 -22.54 -2.96
N SER A 303 -16.61 -22.49 -3.04
CA SER A 303 -15.76 -21.55 -2.31
C SER A 303 -15.97 -20.13 -2.85
N MET A 304 -15.94 -19.95 -4.17
CA MET A 304 -16.23 -18.66 -4.82
C MET A 304 -17.65 -18.17 -4.54
N THR A 305 -18.64 -19.07 -4.50
CA THR A 305 -20.01 -18.71 -4.10
C THR A 305 -20.05 -18.22 -2.66
N TYR A 306 -19.37 -18.91 -1.74
CA TYR A 306 -19.29 -18.50 -0.35
C TYR A 306 -18.58 -17.15 -0.18
N LEU A 307 -17.43 -16.93 -0.83
CA LEU A 307 -16.72 -15.66 -0.79
C LEU A 307 -17.59 -14.53 -1.33
N LYS A 308 -18.27 -14.71 -2.46
CA LYS A 308 -19.15 -13.68 -3.01
C LYS A 308 -20.22 -13.18 -2.03
N GLU A 309 -20.73 -14.07 -1.19
CA GLU A 309 -21.79 -13.75 -0.22
C GLU A 309 -21.24 -13.16 1.09
N ASN A 310 -20.03 -13.55 1.51
CA ASN A 310 -19.52 -13.27 2.87
C ASN A 310 -18.27 -12.36 2.88
N TYR A 311 -17.48 -12.37 1.80
CA TYR A 311 -16.21 -11.68 1.62
C TYR A 311 -16.10 -11.17 0.16
N PRO A 312 -17.00 -10.25 -0.26
CA PRO A 312 -17.09 -9.82 -1.65
C PRO A 312 -15.80 -9.20 -2.19
N GLU A 313 -15.02 -8.54 -1.34
CA GLU A 313 -13.73 -7.95 -1.71
C GLU A 313 -12.68 -9.01 -2.05
N SER A 314 -12.50 -10.04 -1.21
CA SER A 314 -11.63 -11.20 -1.52
C SER A 314 -12.11 -11.98 -2.75
N TYR A 315 -13.44 -12.07 -2.97
CA TYR A 315 -13.99 -12.62 -4.21
C TYR A 315 -13.61 -11.77 -5.43
N ASN A 316 -13.78 -10.45 -5.34
CA ASN A 316 -13.48 -9.50 -6.41
C ASN A 316 -11.98 -9.47 -6.73
N PHE A 317 -11.11 -9.61 -5.72
CA PHE A 317 -9.67 -9.78 -5.88
C PHE A 317 -9.34 -10.96 -6.80
N ILE A 318 -9.85 -12.16 -6.46
CA ILE A 318 -9.65 -13.37 -7.29
C ILE A 318 -10.19 -13.14 -8.70
N LYS A 319 -11.39 -12.56 -8.83
CA LYS A 319 -11.99 -12.27 -10.15
C LYS A 319 -11.15 -11.30 -10.97
N SER A 320 -10.51 -10.31 -10.35
CA SER A 320 -9.64 -9.35 -11.05
C SER A 320 -8.39 -10.04 -11.60
N LEU A 321 -7.77 -10.91 -10.81
CA LEU A 321 -6.63 -11.70 -11.26
C LEU A 321 -7.01 -12.66 -12.40
N GLU A 322 -8.13 -13.39 -12.27
CA GLU A 322 -8.63 -14.29 -13.34
C GLU A 322 -8.92 -13.58 -14.67
N GLN A 323 -9.20 -12.29 -14.61
CA GLN A 323 -9.57 -11.46 -15.76
C GLN A 323 -8.45 -10.53 -16.22
N SER A 324 -7.24 -10.67 -15.65
CA SER A 324 -6.09 -9.82 -15.97
C SER A 324 -6.38 -8.32 -15.82
N LYS A 325 -7.13 -7.94 -14.78
CA LYS A 325 -7.52 -6.54 -14.58
C LYS A 325 -6.43 -5.74 -13.85
N GLY A 326 -6.16 -4.55 -14.38
CA GLY A 326 -5.28 -3.58 -13.73
C GLY A 326 -5.86 -2.91 -12.49
N ASP A 327 -7.16 -3.06 -12.26
CA ASP A 327 -7.93 -2.51 -11.13
C ASP A 327 -8.79 -3.61 -10.49
N LEU A 328 -9.19 -3.40 -9.24
CA LEU A 328 -10.09 -4.29 -8.53
C LEU A 328 -11.50 -4.27 -9.17
N ASN A 329 -12.14 -5.43 -9.22
CA ASN A 329 -13.52 -5.56 -9.66
C ASN A 329 -14.47 -4.98 -8.62
N GLU A 330 -15.55 -4.35 -9.06
CA GLU A 330 -16.66 -3.92 -8.21
C GLU A 330 -17.86 -4.88 -8.33
#